data_AF-A0A821JLF9-F1
#
_entry.id   AF-A0A821JLF9-F1
#
_cell.length_a   1.000
_cell.length_b   1.000
_cell.length_c   1.000
_cell.angle_alpha   90.00
_cell.angle_beta   90.00
_cell.angle_gamma   90.00
#
_symmetry.space_group_name_H-M   'P 1'
#
loop_
_entity.id
_entity.type
_entity.pdbx_description
1 polymer ?
#
loop_
_entity_poly.entity_id
_entity_poly.type
_entity_poly.pdbx_seq_one_letter_code
_entity_poly.pdbx_strand_id
1 'polypeptide(L)'
;MISSYKQAIGTIKAWNGFSSASKNRSVAEAFGTNVLFIIDTNPDSRSDHSIDISSYSQFPDEQEVLIRAGRNFRIEKVERLDSTNKYLIYLTII
;
A
#
# COMPACT_ATOMS: atom_id res chain seq x y z
N MET A 1 1.74 2.90 -15.81
CA MET A 1 1.90 2.82 -14.33
C MET A 1 2.74 1.62 -13.89
N ILE A 2 2.40 0.37 -14.26
CA ILE A 2 3.14 -0.81 -13.76
C ILE A 2 4.61 -0.85 -14.20
N SER A 3 4.90 -0.51 -15.46
CA SER A 3 6.28 -0.49 -15.97
C SER A 3 7.19 0.47 -15.19
N SER A 4 6.66 1.60 -14.70
CA SER A 4 7.46 2.53 -13.91
C SER A 4 7.78 1.97 -12.52
N TYR A 5 6.88 1.18 -11.91
CA TYR A 5 7.18 0.48 -10.66
C TYR A 5 8.18 -0.67 -10.89
N LYS A 6 8.09 -1.41 -12.00
CA LYS A 6 9.08 -2.45 -12.35
C LYS A 6 10.49 -1.89 -12.54
N GLN A 7 10.61 -0.73 -13.20
CA GLN A 7 11.90 -0.06 -13.42
C GLN A 7 12.46 0.57 -12.14
N ALA A 8 11.60 0.83 -11.15
CA ALA A 8 11.95 1.51 -9.91
C ALA A 8 12.17 0.54 -8.73
N ILE A 9 12.23 -0.78 -8.97
CA ILE A 9 12.59 -1.76 -7.94
C ILE A 9 13.96 -1.40 -7.32
N GLY A 10 14.05 -1.42 -6.00
CA GLY A 10 15.21 -1.00 -5.21
C GLY A 10 15.34 0.51 -5.01
N THR A 11 14.50 1.32 -5.66
CA THR A 11 14.52 2.79 -5.53
C THR A 11 13.40 3.29 -4.61
N ILE A 12 13.49 4.57 -4.24
CA ILE A 12 12.50 5.26 -3.40
C ILE A 12 11.51 6.02 -4.29
N LYS A 13 10.21 5.87 -4.01
CA LYS A 13 9.14 6.71 -4.56
C LYS A 13 8.42 7.46 -3.46
N ALA A 14 8.20 8.76 -3.68
CA ALA A 14 7.36 9.58 -2.82
C ALA A 14 5.90 9.52 -3.27
N TRP A 15 4.98 9.39 -2.31
CA TRP A 15 3.56 9.65 -2.49
C TRP A 15 3.19 10.95 -1.79
N ASN A 16 2.85 11.96 -2.59
CA ASN A 16 2.61 13.32 -2.07
C ASN A 16 1.22 13.50 -1.46
N GLY A 17 0.26 12.62 -1.75
CA GLY A 17 -1.08 12.65 -1.19
C GLY A 17 -1.25 11.70 -0.02
N PHE A 18 -2.28 11.93 0.80
CA PHE A 18 -2.78 10.91 1.70
C PHE A 18 -3.21 9.68 0.91
N SER A 19 -2.99 8.50 1.49
CA SER A 19 -3.38 7.23 0.86
C SER A 19 -4.12 6.37 1.87
N SER A 20 -5.32 5.95 1.51
CA SER A 20 -6.08 4.96 2.28
C SER A 20 -5.62 3.56 1.90
N ALA A 21 -5.40 2.73 2.92
CA ALA A 21 -5.09 1.31 2.80
C ALA A 21 -5.97 0.52 3.76
N SER A 22 -6.02 -0.81 3.60
CA SER A 22 -6.68 -1.69 4.55
C SER A 22 -5.64 -2.58 5.24
N LYS A 23 -5.86 -2.88 6.53
CA LYS A 23 -5.09 -3.95 7.21
C LYS A 23 -5.47 -5.35 6.72
N ASN A 24 -6.62 -5.48 6.06
CA ASN A 24 -7.14 -6.75 5.60
C ASN A 24 -6.97 -6.87 4.08
N ARG A 25 -6.12 -7.82 3.67
CA ARG A 25 -5.85 -8.07 2.25
C ARG A 25 -7.12 -8.45 1.47
N SER A 26 -7.98 -9.28 2.04
CA SER A 26 -9.21 -9.73 1.36
C SER A 26 -10.16 -8.58 1.09
N VAL A 27 -10.23 -7.62 2.01
CA VAL A 27 -10.97 -6.36 1.84
C VAL A 27 -10.35 -5.55 0.70
N ALA A 28 -9.04 -5.30 0.74
CA ALA A 28 -8.35 -4.54 -0.30
C ALA A 28 -8.49 -5.17 -1.70
N GLU A 29 -8.47 -6.51 -1.79
CA GLU A 29 -8.62 -7.24 -3.05
C GLU A 29 -10.03 -7.17 -3.65
N ALA A 30 -11.04 -6.90 -2.82
CA ALA A 30 -12.44 -6.77 -3.24
C ALA A 30 -12.71 -5.49 -4.05
N PHE A 31 -11.83 -4.47 -3.97
CA PHE A 31 -12.00 -3.17 -4.65
C PHE A 31 -11.84 -3.19 -6.19
N GLY A 32 -12.00 -4.33 -6.86
CA GLY A 32 -12.14 -4.42 -8.32
C GLY A 32 -10.93 -3.94 -9.15
N THR A 33 -9.76 -3.74 -8.54
CA THR A 33 -8.56 -3.26 -9.23
C THR A 33 -7.67 -4.40 -9.72
N ASN A 34 -6.85 -4.11 -10.74
CA ASN A 34 -5.83 -5.01 -11.27
C ASN A 34 -4.46 -4.82 -10.60
N VAL A 35 -4.35 -3.92 -9.62
CA VAL A 35 -3.11 -3.62 -8.89
C VAL A 35 -3.41 -3.58 -7.40
N LEU A 36 -2.62 -4.29 -6.61
CA LEU A 36 -2.64 -4.27 -5.16
C LEU A 36 -1.27 -3.83 -4.64
N PHE A 37 -1.25 -2.76 -3.84
CA PHE A 37 -0.05 -2.33 -3.12
C PHE A 37 -0.02 -3.04 -1.76
N ILE A 38 1.06 -3.79 -1.51
CA ILE A 38 1.32 -4.44 -0.23
C ILE A 38 2.38 -3.61 0.48
N ILE A 39 1.98 -2.94 1.57
CA ILE A 39 2.81 -1.95 2.25
C ILE A 39 3.22 -2.52 3.60
N ASP A 40 4.53 -2.70 3.78
CA ASP A 40 5.13 -2.97 5.07
C ASP A 40 5.35 -1.65 5.82
N THR A 41 4.58 -1.46 6.89
CA THR A 41 4.76 -0.37 7.84
C THR A 41 5.65 -0.88 8.95
N ASN A 42 6.97 -0.85 8.73
CA ASN A 42 7.97 -1.40 9.65
C ASN A 42 7.68 -0.99 11.11
N PRO A 43 7.37 -1.93 12.02
CA PRO A 43 6.95 -1.62 13.39
C PRO A 43 8.09 -1.07 14.27
N ASP A 44 9.35 -1.26 13.86
CA ASP A 44 10.52 -0.71 14.58
C ASP A 44 10.75 0.78 14.29
N SER A 45 10.04 1.34 13.30
CA SER A 45 10.02 2.78 13.04
C SER A 45 9.19 3.48 14.11
N ARG A 46 9.85 4.27 14.97
CA ARG A 46 9.20 5.16 15.97
C ARG A 46 8.32 6.26 15.35
N SER A 47 7.89 6.16 14.10
CA SER A 47 7.31 7.28 13.38
C SER A 47 5.86 7.05 12.95
N ASP A 48 5.09 8.14 13.06
CA ASP A 48 3.68 8.27 12.71
C ASP A 48 3.47 8.23 11.19
N HIS A 49 3.86 7.12 10.57
CA HIS A 49 3.73 6.90 9.13
C HIS A 49 2.26 6.79 8.70
N SER A 50 1.47 6.13 9.53
CA SER A 50 0.07 5.82 9.29
C SER A 50 -0.70 5.75 10.60
N ILE A 51 -2.02 5.88 10.52
CA ILE A 51 -2.91 5.74 11.65
C ILE A 51 -4.10 4.86 11.26
N ASP A 52 -4.48 3.95 12.15
CA ASP A 52 -5.72 3.19 12.03
C ASP A 52 -6.90 4.13 12.30
N ILE A 53 -7.77 4.29 11.30
CA ILE A 53 -8.96 5.14 11.37
C ILE A 53 -10.25 4.33 11.27
N SER A 54 -10.16 3.00 11.34
CA SER A 54 -11.32 2.11 11.20
C SER A 54 -12.44 2.43 12.19
N SER A 55 -12.11 2.84 13.42
CA SER A 55 -13.09 3.22 14.46
C SER A 55 -13.81 4.55 14.18
N TYR A 56 -13.27 5.38 13.29
CA TYR A 56 -13.84 6.68 12.91
C TYR A 56 -14.49 6.65 11.52
N SER A 57 -14.30 5.57 10.76
CA SER A 57 -14.81 5.42 9.40
C SER A 57 -16.31 5.10 9.38
N GLN A 58 -16.99 5.55 8.33
CA GLN A 58 -18.36 5.11 8.03
C GLN A 58 -18.40 3.60 7.69
N PHE A 59 -17.27 3.01 7.32
CA PHE A 59 -17.11 1.60 6.96
C PHE A 59 -16.03 0.92 7.83
N PRO A 60 -16.28 0.65 9.13
CA PRO A 60 -15.27 0.08 10.02
C PRO A 60 -14.72 -1.27 9.57
N ASP A 61 -15.54 -2.07 8.90
CA ASP A 61 -15.18 -3.40 8.37
C ASP A 61 -14.13 -3.33 7.26
N GLU A 62 -13.92 -2.16 6.65
CA GLU A 62 -12.85 -1.96 5.68
C GLU A 62 -11.46 -1.92 6.34
N GLN A 63 -11.42 -1.79 7.68
CA GLN A 63 -10.19 -1.75 8.48
C GLN A 63 -9.18 -0.72 7.95
N GLU A 64 -9.70 0.47 7.65
CA GLU A 64 -8.96 1.54 6.99
C GLU A 64 -7.79 2.04 7.85
N VAL A 65 -6.64 2.17 7.21
CA VAL A 65 -5.43 2.81 7.70
C VAL A 65 -5.11 3.97 6.78
N LEU A 66 -5.02 5.16 7.36
CA LEU A 66 -4.64 6.37 6.64
C LEU A 66 -3.13 6.53 6.69
N ILE A 67 -2.50 6.48 5.52
CA ILE A 67 -1.08 6.77 5.36
C ILE A 67 -0.92 8.27 5.12
N ARG A 68 -0.03 8.91 5.89
CA ARG A 68 0.19 10.35 5.81
C ARG A 68 0.72 10.75 4.42
N ALA A 69 0.38 11.95 3.98
CA ALA A 69 0.96 12.55 2.79
C ALA A 69 2.49 12.75 2.89
N GLY A 70 3.18 12.71 1.75
CA GLY A 70 4.62 12.97 1.64
C GLY A 70 5.50 11.80 2.09
N ARG A 71 4.96 10.58 2.10
CA ARG A 71 5.71 9.40 2.54
C ARG A 71 6.52 8.79 1.40
N ASN A 72 7.69 8.29 1.78
CA ASN A 72 8.62 7.63 0.88
C ASN A 72 8.47 6.12 1.05
N PHE A 73 8.47 5.43 -0.08
CA PHE A 73 8.37 3.98 -0.13
C PHE A 73 9.52 3.42 -0.95
N ARG A 74 10.23 2.43 -0.41
CA ARG A 74 11.13 1.62 -1.21
C ARG A 74 10.31 0.57 -1.95
N ILE A 75 10.51 0.46 -3.26
CA ILE A 75 9.85 -0.58 -4.05
C ILE A 75 10.67 -1.85 -3.95
N GLU A 76 10.11 -2.88 -3.31
CA GLU A 76 10.82 -4.13 -3.06
C GLU A 76 10.66 -5.11 -4.22
N LYS A 77 9.43 -5.25 -4.72
CA LYS A 77 9.08 -6.28 -5.70
C LYS A 77 7.83 -5.89 -6.48
N VAL A 78 7.78 -6.31 -7.73
CA VAL A 78 6.55 -6.30 -8.54
C VAL A 78 6.30 -7.71 -9.06
N GLU A 79 5.16 -8.28 -8.72
CA GLU A 79 4.74 -9.63 -9.10
C GLU A 79 3.46 -9.57 -9.93
N ARG A 80 3.34 -10.44 -10.93
CA ARG A 80 2.08 -10.64 -11.67
C ARG A 80 1.54 -12.00 -11.29
N LEU A 81 0.27 -12.05 -10.88
CA LEU A 81 -0.43 -13.28 -10.59
C LEU A 81 -1.10 -13.78 -11.87
N ASP A 82 -0.62 -14.88 -12.44
CA ASP A 82 -1.13 -15.40 -13.70
C ASP A 82 -2.59 -15.85 -13.63
N SER A 83 -3.04 -16.31 -12.45
CA SER A 83 -4.42 -16.76 -12.23
C SER A 83 -5.48 -15.65 -12.28
N THR A 84 -5.09 -14.41 -11.98
CA THR A 84 -6.02 -13.27 -11.86
C THR A 84 -5.64 -12.08 -12.73
N ASN A 85 -4.49 -12.14 -13.42
CA ASN A 85 -3.86 -11.04 -14.13
C ASN A 85 -3.65 -9.77 -13.25
N LYS A 86 -3.68 -9.93 -11.92
CA LYS A 86 -3.42 -8.85 -10.97
C LYS A 86 -1.93 -8.67 -10.77
N TYR A 87 -1.53 -7.44 -10.46
CA TYR A 87 -0.16 -7.11 -10.08
C TYR A 87 -0.08 -6.79 -8.59
N LEU A 88 0.87 -7.41 -7.91
CA LEU A 88 1.22 -7.09 -6.53
C LEU A 88 2.47 -6.22 -6.54
N ILE A 89 2.40 -5.06 -5.88
CA ILE A 89 3.53 -4.13 -5.74
C ILE A 89 3.87 -4.06 -4.26
N TYR A 90 5.02 -4.60 -3.89
CA TYR A 90 5.49 -4.67 -2.51
C TYR A 90 6.33 -3.43 -2.21
N LEU A 91 5.97 -2.75 -1.13
CA LEU A 91 6.56 -1.49 -0.69
C LEU A 91 6.94 -1.57 0.79
N THR A 92 8.04 -0.95 1.16
CA THR A 92 8.38 -0.68 2.57
C THR A 92 8.36 0.83 2.79
N ILE A 93 7.64 1.30 3.81
CA ILE A 93 7.67 2.71 4.18
C ILE A 93 8.99 3.06 4.87
N ILE A 94 9.53 4.25 4.57
CA ILE A 94 10.82 4.75 5.07
C ILE A 94 10.63 6.06 5.83
#